data_AF-A0A1D8RA05-F1
#
_entry.id   AF-A0A1D8RA05-F1
#
_cell.length_a   1.000
_cell.length_b   1.000
_cell.length_c   1.000
_cell.angle_alpha   90.00
_cell.angle_beta   90.00
_cell.angle_gamma   90.00
#
_symmetry.space_group_name_H-M   'P 1'
#
loop_
_entity.id
_entity.type
_entity.pdbx_description
1 polymer ?
#
loop_
_entity_poly.entity_id
_entity_poly.type
_entity_poly.pdbx_seq_one_letter_code
_entity_poly.pdbx_strand_id
1 'polypeptide(L)'
;WDSFNGRIEAVESVQLRPRVSGYIDKVNYTDGQEVKKGQVLFTIDDRTYRAALEQAQAALARAKTQASLAQSEANRTDKLVHTNLVSREEWEQRRSAAVQAQADIRAAQAAVDAAQLNLDFTKVTAPIDGRASRALITSGNLVTAGDTASVLTTLVSQKTVYVYFDVDESTYLHYQNLARRGQGASSDNQALPVEIGLVGEEGYPHQGKVDFLDNQLTPST
;
A
#
# COMPACT_ATOMS: atom_id res chain seq x y z
N TRP A 1 31.46 10.37 27.06
CA TRP A 1 31.04 10.33 25.65
C TRP A 1 32.04 9.48 24.92
N ASP A 2 31.57 8.41 24.32
CA ASP A 2 32.38 7.49 23.52
C ASP A 2 32.03 7.71 22.05
N SER A 3 32.99 7.53 21.15
CA SER A 3 32.82 7.83 19.72
C SER A 3 32.91 6.56 18.90
N PHE A 4 31.93 6.36 18.03
CA PHE A 4 31.82 5.20 17.15
C PHE A 4 31.61 5.64 15.71
N ASN A 5 32.06 4.82 14.76
CA ASN A 5 31.74 5.02 13.36
C ASN A 5 30.36 4.45 13.08
N GLY A 6 29.48 5.27 12.48
CA GLY A 6 28.14 4.87 12.11
C GLY A 6 27.90 4.91 10.60
N ARG A 7 27.00 4.06 10.12
CA ARG A 7 26.43 4.12 8.78
C ARG A 7 25.03 4.75 8.85
N ILE A 8 24.80 5.70 7.96
CA ILE A 8 23.49 6.33 7.78
C ILE A 8 22.67 5.51 6.79
N GLU A 9 21.48 5.09 7.18
CA GLU A 9 20.52 4.43 6.32
C GLU A 9 19.17 5.15 6.37
N ALA A 10 18.43 5.09 5.26
CA ALA A 10 17.10 5.69 5.21
C ALA A 10 16.11 4.83 6.00
N VAL A 11 15.19 5.48 6.72
CA VAL A 11 14.16 4.80 7.52
C VAL A 11 13.26 3.92 6.65
N GLU A 12 12.90 4.41 5.46
CA GLU A 12 12.00 3.70 4.56
C GLU A 12 12.55 3.70 3.14
N SER A 13 12.69 2.50 2.57
CA SER A 13 13.03 2.28 1.17
C SER A 13 12.00 1.34 0.55
N VAL A 14 11.29 1.83 -0.48
CA VAL A 14 10.21 1.08 -1.13
C VAL A 14 10.52 0.91 -2.62
N GLN A 15 10.60 -0.35 -3.05
CA GLN A 15 10.68 -0.71 -4.46
C GLN A 15 9.27 -0.65 -5.07
N LEU A 16 9.07 0.29 -5.98
CA LEU A 16 7.79 0.49 -6.63
C LEU A 16 7.60 -0.54 -7.74
N ARG A 17 6.56 -1.36 -7.63
CA ARG A 17 6.21 -2.40 -8.62
C ARG A 17 4.79 -2.20 -9.14
N PRO A 18 4.53 -2.47 -10.43
CA PRO A 18 3.19 -2.38 -10.99
C PRO A 18 2.29 -3.48 -10.41
N ARG A 19 1.04 -3.13 -10.12
CA ARG A 19 0.00 -4.09 -9.69
C ARG A 19 -0.81 -4.65 -10.85
N VAL A 20 -0.75 -4.00 -12.01
CA VAL A 20 -1.43 -4.39 -13.24
C VAL A 20 -0.43 -4.41 -14.39
N SER A 21 -0.64 -5.32 -15.33
CA SER A 21 0.21 -5.48 -16.50
C SER A 21 -0.23 -4.52 -17.62
N GLY A 22 0.71 -3.96 -18.36
CA GLY A 22 0.39 -3.07 -19.47
C GLY A 22 1.60 -2.30 -19.96
N TYR A 23 1.41 -1.48 -20.99
CA TYR A 23 2.46 -0.61 -21.49
C TYR A 23 2.54 0.66 -20.64
N ILE A 24 3.75 1.11 -20.31
CA ILE A 24 3.95 2.42 -19.68
C ILE A 24 3.64 3.50 -20.73
N ASP A 25 2.57 4.27 -20.53
CA ASP A 25 2.26 5.43 -21.37
C ASP A 25 3.25 6.56 -21.07
N LYS A 26 3.38 6.94 -19.78
CA LYS A 26 4.21 8.08 -19.36
C LYS A 26 4.87 7.87 -18.00
N VAL A 27 6.04 8.50 -17.86
CA VAL A 27 6.75 8.70 -16.59
C VAL A 27 6.55 10.15 -16.18
N ASN A 28 5.90 10.39 -15.04
CA ASN A 28 5.44 11.71 -14.60
C ASN A 28 6.38 12.37 -13.57
N TYR A 29 7.63 11.92 -13.51
CA TYR A 29 8.64 12.48 -12.61
C TYR A 29 10.01 12.45 -13.27
N THR A 30 10.94 13.24 -12.74
CA THR A 30 12.34 13.28 -13.18
C THR A 30 13.22 12.48 -12.22
N ASP A 31 14.27 11.85 -12.73
CA ASP A 31 15.20 11.09 -11.90
C ASP A 31 15.77 11.95 -10.74
N GLY A 32 15.64 11.46 -9.51
CA GLY A 32 16.08 12.18 -8.32
C GLY A 32 15.12 13.29 -7.87
N GLN A 33 13.90 13.37 -8.40
CA GLN A 33 12.89 14.31 -7.96
C GLN A 33 12.33 13.94 -6.57
N GLU A 34 12.03 14.96 -5.77
CA GLU A 34 11.28 14.80 -4.53
C GLU A 34 9.79 14.63 -4.82
N VAL A 35 9.21 13.58 -4.26
CA VAL A 35 7.84 13.14 -4.51
C VAL A 35 7.07 13.05 -3.21
N LYS A 36 5.77 13.36 -3.29
CA LYS A 36 4.86 13.24 -2.14
C LYS A 36 4.05 11.96 -2.23
N LYS A 37 3.65 11.43 -1.07
CA LYS A 37 2.71 10.31 -0.97
C LYS A 37 1.44 10.61 -1.77
N GLY A 38 1.04 9.67 -2.62
CA GLY A 38 -0.10 9.80 -3.53
C GLY A 38 0.21 10.48 -4.86
N GLN A 39 1.40 11.02 -5.08
CA GLN A 39 1.80 11.57 -6.37
C GLN A 39 1.92 10.46 -7.41
N VAL A 40 1.32 10.66 -8.59
CA VAL A 40 1.41 9.70 -9.71
C VAL A 40 2.80 9.77 -10.32
N LEU A 41 3.50 8.63 -10.36
CA LEU A 41 4.85 8.50 -10.89
C LEU A 41 4.86 7.84 -12.27
N PHE A 42 4.05 6.81 -12.46
CA PHE A 42 3.89 6.13 -13.74
C PHE A 42 2.42 6.04 -14.13
N THR A 43 2.16 6.15 -15.42
CA THR A 43 0.85 5.89 -16.02
C THR A 43 0.97 4.72 -16.97
N ILE A 44 0.22 3.66 -16.70
CA ILE A 44 0.04 2.51 -17.58
C ILE A 44 -1.12 2.82 -18.53
N ASP A 45 -1.08 2.30 -19.75
CA ASP A 45 -2.19 2.41 -20.71
C ASP A 45 -3.50 1.90 -20.08
N ASP A 46 -4.46 2.81 -19.93
CA ASP A 46 -5.72 2.59 -19.24
C ASP A 46 -6.86 2.16 -20.18
N ARG A 47 -6.65 2.15 -21.50
CA ARG A 47 -7.73 1.97 -22.49
C ARG A 47 -8.47 0.65 -22.29
N THR A 48 -7.74 -0.45 -22.13
CA THR A 48 -8.32 -1.78 -21.90
C THR A 48 -9.03 -1.86 -20.54
N TYR A 49 -8.50 -1.17 -19.52
CA TYR A 49 -9.09 -1.13 -18.18
C TYR A 49 -10.36 -0.28 -18.12
N ARG A 50 -10.40 0.84 -18.83
CA ARG A 50 -11.60 1.68 -18.98
C ARG A 50 -12.70 0.94 -19.72
N ALA A 51 -12.38 0.26 -20.82
CA ALA A 51 -13.34 -0.58 -21.54
C ALA A 51 -13.90 -1.70 -20.65
N ALA A 52 -13.05 -2.35 -19.84
CA ALA A 52 -13.50 -3.37 -18.89
C ALA A 52 -14.42 -2.81 -17.80
N LEU A 53 -14.13 -1.61 -17.28
CA LEU A 53 -15.00 -0.91 -16.33
C LEU A 53 -16.36 -0.57 -16.95
N GLU A 54 -16.38 -0.03 -18.16
CA GLU A 54 -17.62 0.28 -18.89
C GLU A 54 -18.47 -0.98 -19.13
N GLN A 55 -17.84 -2.09 -19.50
CA GLN A 55 -18.52 -3.38 -19.65
C GLN A 55 -19.12 -3.88 -18.32
N ALA A 56 -18.38 -3.76 -17.21
CA ALA A 56 -18.89 -4.14 -15.89
C ALA A 56 -20.06 -3.25 -15.44
N GLN A 57 -19.99 -1.95 -15.70
CA GLN A 57 -21.06 -1.00 -15.41
C GLN A 57 -22.33 -1.31 -16.21
N ALA A 58 -22.19 -1.67 -17.50
CA ALA A 58 -23.31 -2.12 -18.32
C ALA A 58 -23.93 -3.42 -17.78
N ALA A 59 -23.12 -4.36 -17.30
CA ALA A 59 -23.61 -5.58 -16.67
C ALA A 59 -24.40 -5.28 -15.37
N LEU A 60 -23.90 -4.36 -14.53
CA LEU A 60 -24.61 -3.89 -13.34
C LEU A 60 -25.94 -3.22 -13.69
N ALA A 61 -25.97 -2.38 -14.73
CA ALA A 61 -27.21 -1.75 -15.20
C ALA A 61 -28.24 -2.80 -15.62
N ARG A 62 -27.84 -3.83 -16.38
CA ARG A 62 -28.72 -4.95 -16.75
C ARG A 62 -29.23 -5.72 -15.53
N ALA A 63 -28.36 -6.03 -14.57
CA ALA A 63 -28.74 -6.72 -13.34
C ALA A 63 -29.75 -5.91 -12.52
N LYS A 64 -29.57 -4.59 -12.41
CA LYS A 64 -30.52 -3.68 -11.75
C LYS A 64 -31.89 -3.68 -12.43
N THR A 65 -31.94 -3.63 -13.75
CA THR A 65 -33.20 -3.70 -14.51
C THR A 65 -33.89 -5.04 -14.29
N GLN A 66 -33.15 -6.16 -14.35
CA GLN A 66 -33.70 -7.49 -14.14
C GLN A 66 -34.26 -7.67 -12.71
N ALA A 67 -33.55 -7.17 -11.70
CA ALA A 67 -34.01 -7.20 -10.32
C ALA A 67 -35.25 -6.34 -10.09
N SER A 68 -35.33 -5.16 -10.72
CA SER A 68 -36.52 -4.31 -10.66
C SER A 68 -37.75 -4.99 -11.26
N LEU A 69 -37.59 -5.68 -12.39
CA LEU A 69 -38.64 -6.50 -13.00
C LEU A 69 -39.07 -7.64 -12.06
N ALA A 70 -38.11 -8.45 -11.59
CA ALA A 70 -38.38 -9.58 -10.71
C ALA A 70 -39.05 -9.16 -9.39
N GLN A 71 -38.63 -8.03 -8.80
CA GLN A 71 -39.24 -7.46 -7.60
C GLN A 71 -40.69 -7.02 -7.88
N SER A 72 -40.95 -6.40 -9.03
CA SER A 72 -42.30 -5.97 -9.40
C SER A 72 -43.23 -7.17 -9.61
N GLU A 73 -42.74 -8.24 -10.23
CA GLU A 73 -43.47 -9.50 -10.38
C GLU A 73 -43.76 -10.16 -9.02
N ALA A 74 -42.76 -10.24 -8.13
CA ALA A 74 -42.92 -10.79 -6.79
C ALA A 74 -43.96 -10.01 -5.97
N ASN A 75 -43.89 -8.66 -6.00
CA ASN A 75 -44.87 -7.80 -5.34
C ASN A 75 -46.29 -7.97 -5.91
N ARG A 76 -46.41 -8.24 -7.21
CA ARG A 76 -47.70 -8.51 -7.85
C ARG A 76 -48.26 -9.86 -7.42
N THR A 77 -47.45 -10.93 -7.43
CA THR A 77 -47.89 -12.26 -6.98
C THR A 77 -48.20 -12.31 -5.49
N ASP A 78 -47.51 -11.51 -4.68
CA ASP A 78 -47.78 -11.39 -3.25
C ASP A 78 -49.20 -10.86 -2.98
N LYS A 79 -49.65 -9.86 -3.73
CA LYS A 79 -51.05 -9.37 -3.63
C LYS A 79 -52.06 -10.40 -4.12
N LEU A 80 -51.72 -11.15 -5.17
CA LEU A 80 -52.65 -12.09 -5.81
C LEU A 80 -52.82 -13.40 -5.03
N VAL A 81 -51.81 -13.84 -4.27
CA VAL A 81 -51.89 -15.08 -3.48
C VAL A 81 -52.92 -14.95 -2.35
N HIS A 82 -53.07 -13.75 -1.77
CA HIS A 82 -54.10 -13.45 -0.78
C HIS A 82 -55.52 -13.46 -1.36
N THR A 83 -55.66 -13.28 -2.66
CA THR A 83 -56.95 -13.35 -3.39
C THR A 83 -57.21 -14.73 -4.02
N ASN A 84 -56.40 -15.75 -3.72
CA ASN A 84 -56.45 -17.08 -4.33
C ASN A 84 -56.38 -17.11 -5.88
N LEU A 85 -55.79 -16.07 -6.50
CA LEU A 85 -55.67 -15.95 -7.96
C LEU A 85 -54.38 -16.56 -8.54
N VAL A 86 -53.42 -16.94 -7.67
CA VAL A 86 -52.16 -17.59 -8.04
C VAL A 86 -51.84 -18.72 -7.05
N SER A 87 -51.09 -19.73 -7.50
CA SER A 87 -50.66 -20.84 -6.63
C SER A 87 -49.57 -20.39 -5.65
N ARG A 88 -49.45 -21.08 -4.51
CA ARG A 88 -48.36 -20.83 -3.55
C ARG A 88 -46.99 -21.11 -4.17
N GLU A 89 -46.89 -22.15 -5.01
CA GLU A 89 -45.67 -22.51 -5.72
C GLU A 89 -45.18 -21.37 -6.62
N GLU A 90 -46.09 -20.75 -7.40
CA GLU A 90 -45.72 -19.64 -8.28
C GLU A 90 -45.31 -18.39 -7.48
N TRP A 91 -45.97 -18.10 -6.35
CA TRP A 91 -45.55 -17.02 -5.44
C TRP A 91 -44.14 -17.26 -4.88
N GLU A 92 -43.85 -18.47 -4.40
CA GLU A 92 -42.51 -18.84 -3.90
C GLU A 92 -41.45 -18.76 -4.99
N GLN A 93 -41.79 -19.18 -6.22
CA GLN A 93 -40.89 -19.11 -7.38
C GLN A 93 -40.54 -17.66 -7.72
N ARG A 94 -41.53 -16.75 -7.80
CA ARG A 94 -41.29 -15.31 -8.10
C ARG A 94 -40.53 -14.62 -6.97
N ARG A 95 -40.86 -14.92 -5.72
CA ARG A 95 -40.12 -14.40 -4.57
C ARG A 95 -38.67 -14.85 -4.58
N SER A 96 -38.41 -16.13 -4.86
CA SER A 96 -37.05 -16.66 -4.97
C SER A 96 -36.29 -16.03 -6.13
N ALA A 97 -36.93 -15.82 -7.29
CA ALA A 97 -36.34 -15.12 -8.43
C ALA A 97 -35.96 -13.67 -8.10
N ALA A 98 -36.77 -12.95 -7.32
CA ALA A 98 -36.43 -11.59 -6.87
C ALA A 98 -35.20 -11.59 -5.94
N VAL A 99 -35.12 -12.54 -5.00
CA VAL A 99 -33.94 -12.68 -4.12
C VAL A 99 -32.68 -13.00 -4.92
N GLN A 100 -32.78 -13.90 -5.91
CA GLN A 100 -31.68 -14.23 -6.80
C GLN A 100 -31.21 -13.01 -7.60
N ALA A 101 -32.14 -12.27 -8.23
CA ALA A 101 -31.79 -11.09 -8.99
C ALA A 101 -31.16 -9.98 -8.13
N GLN A 102 -31.57 -9.87 -6.85
CA GLN A 102 -30.92 -8.97 -5.90
C GLN A 102 -29.50 -9.42 -5.54
N ALA A 103 -29.24 -10.73 -5.47
CA ALA A 103 -27.89 -11.25 -5.31
C ALA A 103 -27.03 -10.97 -6.55
N ASP A 104 -27.61 -11.05 -7.75
CA ASP A 104 -26.92 -10.75 -9.01
C ASP A 104 -26.48 -9.29 -9.10
N ILE A 105 -27.26 -8.34 -8.55
CA ILE A 105 -26.82 -6.93 -8.41
C ILE A 105 -25.53 -6.86 -7.58
N ARG A 106 -25.46 -7.57 -6.45
CA ARG A 106 -24.26 -7.54 -5.58
C ARG A 106 -23.05 -8.13 -6.28
N ALA A 107 -23.23 -9.24 -7.02
CA ALA A 107 -22.17 -9.84 -7.82
C ALA A 107 -21.68 -8.88 -8.92
N ALA A 108 -22.60 -8.22 -9.63
CA ALA A 108 -22.26 -7.25 -10.66
C ALA A 108 -21.58 -5.99 -10.09
N GLN A 109 -21.98 -5.53 -8.90
CA GLN A 109 -21.33 -4.41 -8.22
C GLN A 109 -19.89 -4.76 -7.85
N ALA A 110 -19.66 -5.96 -7.29
CA ALA A 110 -18.30 -6.42 -6.99
C ALA A 110 -17.41 -6.48 -8.24
N ALA A 111 -17.97 -6.85 -9.40
CA ALA A 111 -17.25 -6.82 -10.66
C ALA A 111 -16.88 -5.39 -11.12
N VAL A 112 -17.77 -4.41 -10.91
CA VAL A 112 -17.48 -2.99 -11.16
C VAL A 112 -16.36 -2.50 -10.24
N ASP A 113 -16.43 -2.82 -8.95
CA ASP A 113 -15.44 -2.38 -7.96
C ASP A 113 -14.06 -2.98 -8.27
N ALA A 114 -14.00 -4.26 -8.69
CA ALA A 114 -12.76 -4.89 -9.13
C ALA A 114 -12.19 -4.25 -10.40
N ALA A 115 -13.03 -3.93 -11.39
CA ALA A 115 -12.60 -3.24 -12.61
C ALA A 115 -12.11 -1.82 -12.33
N GLN A 116 -12.77 -1.10 -11.42
CA GLN A 116 -12.36 0.24 -10.98
C GLN A 116 -11.01 0.19 -10.27
N LEU A 117 -10.80 -0.77 -9.38
CA LEU A 117 -9.52 -0.94 -8.68
C LEU A 117 -8.38 -1.22 -9.67
N ASN A 118 -8.62 -2.06 -10.68
CA ASN A 118 -7.63 -2.30 -11.73
C ASN A 118 -7.33 -1.03 -12.54
N LEU A 119 -8.35 -0.21 -12.83
CA LEU A 119 -8.16 1.08 -13.48
C LEU A 119 -7.34 2.04 -12.60
N ASP A 120 -7.61 2.09 -11.29
CA ASP A 120 -6.85 2.94 -10.38
C ASP A 120 -5.38 2.49 -10.29
N PHE A 121 -5.13 1.18 -10.33
CA PHE A 121 -3.78 0.61 -10.35
C PHE A 121 -2.99 0.88 -11.64
N THR A 122 -3.64 1.35 -12.71
CA THR A 122 -2.91 1.86 -13.90
C THR A 122 -2.10 3.11 -13.56
N LYS A 123 -2.49 3.86 -12.52
CA LYS A 123 -1.75 5.01 -12.00
C LYS A 123 -0.91 4.57 -10.82
N VAL A 124 0.39 4.41 -11.04
CA VAL A 124 1.30 3.99 -10.00
C VAL A 124 1.70 5.23 -9.18
N THR A 125 1.23 5.30 -7.94
CA THR A 125 1.48 6.42 -7.02
C THR A 125 2.58 6.12 -6.01
N ALA A 126 3.24 7.17 -5.51
CA ALA A 126 4.19 7.08 -4.41
C ALA A 126 3.51 6.64 -3.09
N PRO A 127 3.94 5.55 -2.42
CA PRO A 127 3.38 5.12 -1.14
C PRO A 127 3.89 5.93 0.06
N ILE A 128 5.04 6.58 -0.08
CA ILE A 128 5.72 7.39 0.94
C ILE A 128 6.17 8.73 0.34
N ASP A 129 6.36 9.72 1.20
CA ASP A 129 7.08 10.95 0.84
C ASP A 129 8.58 10.65 0.78
N GLY A 130 9.27 11.15 -0.25
CA GLY A 130 10.70 10.87 -0.38
C GLY A 130 11.28 11.28 -1.72
N ARG A 131 12.46 10.73 -2.04
CA ARG A 131 13.12 10.93 -3.32
C ARG A 131 12.91 9.72 -4.20
N ALA A 132 12.41 9.94 -5.42
CA ALA A 132 12.34 8.89 -6.42
C ALA A 132 13.71 8.74 -7.10
N SER A 133 14.23 7.51 -7.12
CA SER A 133 15.44 7.16 -7.87
C SER A 133 15.17 7.15 -9.38
N ARG A 134 16.19 6.80 -10.17
CA ARG A 134 16.04 6.69 -11.63
C ARG A 134 14.92 5.74 -12.04
N ALA A 135 14.20 6.07 -13.10
CA ALA A 135 13.27 5.13 -13.71
C ALA A 135 14.03 3.98 -14.37
N LEU A 136 13.79 2.75 -13.94
CA LEU A 136 14.38 1.54 -14.55
C LEU A 136 13.67 1.13 -15.83
N ILE A 137 12.41 1.55 -15.98
CA ILE A 137 11.57 1.26 -17.14
C ILE A 137 11.11 2.58 -17.77
N THR A 138 11.37 2.76 -19.07
CA THR A 138 10.94 3.94 -19.83
C THR A 138 9.55 3.78 -20.43
N SER A 139 8.94 4.88 -20.85
CA SER A 139 7.68 4.88 -21.62
C SER A 139 7.79 3.98 -22.86
N GLY A 140 6.70 3.29 -23.19
CA GLY A 140 6.59 2.34 -24.30
C GLY A 140 6.97 0.90 -23.95
N ASN A 141 7.60 0.65 -22.80
CA ASN A 141 7.90 -0.71 -22.37
C ASN A 141 6.68 -1.41 -21.77
N LEU A 142 6.62 -2.72 -21.96
CA LEU A 142 5.64 -3.60 -21.32
C LEU A 142 6.09 -3.92 -19.89
N VAL A 143 5.19 -3.77 -18.94
CA VAL A 143 5.37 -4.21 -17.56
C VAL A 143 4.37 -5.31 -17.22
N THR A 144 4.80 -6.25 -16.38
CA THR A 144 3.98 -7.36 -15.88
C THR A 144 3.74 -7.19 -14.39
N ALA A 145 2.53 -7.50 -13.93
CA ALA A 145 2.19 -7.61 -12.52
C ALA A 145 2.61 -8.97 -11.94
N GLY A 146 2.76 -9.03 -10.61
CA GLY A 146 3.04 -10.26 -9.84
C GLY A 146 4.39 -10.26 -9.13
N ASP A 147 4.81 -11.42 -8.62
CA ASP A 147 6.05 -11.55 -7.83
C ASP A 147 7.32 -11.29 -8.65
N THR A 148 7.25 -11.53 -9.96
CA THR A 148 8.32 -11.25 -10.93
C THR A 148 8.20 -9.86 -11.57
N ALA A 149 7.31 -9.00 -11.05
CA ALA A 149 7.13 -7.66 -11.57
C ALA A 149 8.44 -6.87 -11.46
N SER A 150 8.84 -6.27 -12.59
CA SER A 150 10.03 -5.43 -12.64
C SER A 150 9.85 -4.21 -11.74
N VAL A 151 10.91 -3.87 -11.01
CA VAL A 151 10.94 -2.64 -10.21
C VAL A 151 10.94 -1.46 -11.19
N LEU A 152 9.98 -0.55 -11.04
CA LEU A 152 9.88 0.65 -11.86
C LEU A 152 10.86 1.71 -11.38
N THR A 153 10.88 1.92 -10.08
CA THR A 153 11.78 2.86 -9.38
C THR A 153 11.85 2.52 -7.90
N THR A 154 12.80 3.10 -7.19
CA THR A 154 12.94 2.99 -5.74
C THR A 154 12.69 4.36 -5.11
N LEU A 155 11.80 4.41 -4.12
CA LEU A 155 11.57 5.60 -3.32
C LEU A 155 12.29 5.46 -1.99
N VAL A 156 12.98 6.51 -1.59
CA VAL A 156 13.71 6.57 -0.32
C VAL A 156 13.24 7.78 0.48
N SER A 157 12.80 7.56 1.72
CA SER A 157 12.41 8.64 2.63
C SER A 157 13.63 9.47 3.05
N GLN A 158 13.51 10.79 3.01
CA GLN A 158 14.59 11.72 3.37
C GLN A 158 14.34 12.44 4.71
N LYS A 159 13.14 12.31 5.30
CA LYS A 159 12.73 13.13 6.45
C LYS A 159 13.40 12.69 7.75
N THR A 160 13.61 11.39 7.90
CA THR A 160 14.25 10.78 9.06
C THR A 160 15.26 9.77 8.54
N VAL A 161 16.41 9.68 9.20
CA VAL A 161 17.47 8.72 8.89
C VAL A 161 17.82 7.95 10.15
N TYR A 162 18.15 6.67 10.00
CA TYR A 162 18.73 5.87 11.06
C TYR A 162 20.24 5.88 10.94
N VAL A 163 20.92 5.88 12.09
CA VAL A 163 22.36 5.72 12.15
C VAL A 163 22.64 4.43 12.90
N TYR A 164 23.20 3.46 12.19
CA TYR A 164 23.64 2.19 12.75
C TYR A 164 25.11 2.31 13.10
N PHE A 165 25.48 1.99 14.33
CA PHE A 165 26.87 2.00 14.78
C PHE A 165 27.11 0.79 15.66
N ASP A 166 28.31 0.21 15.53
CA ASP A 166 28.72 -0.95 16.31
C ASP A 166 29.42 -0.47 17.60
N VAL A 167 29.14 -1.13 18.71
CA VAL A 167 29.70 -0.81 20.04
C VAL A 167 30.44 -2.03 20.58
N ASP A 168 31.66 -1.81 21.10
CA ASP A 168 32.44 -2.87 21.73
C ASP A 168 31.74 -3.46 22.97
N GLU A 169 31.87 -4.77 23.20
CA GLU A 169 31.21 -5.48 24.30
C GLU A 169 31.57 -4.91 25.69
N SER A 170 32.81 -4.48 25.88
CA SER A 170 33.27 -3.85 27.13
C SER A 170 32.50 -2.56 27.44
N THR A 171 32.23 -1.75 26.43
CA THR A 171 31.46 -0.51 26.53
C THR A 171 29.98 -0.82 26.76
N TYR A 172 29.42 -1.80 26.05
CA TYR A 172 28.05 -2.27 26.29
C TYR A 172 27.86 -2.75 27.74
N LEU A 173 28.75 -3.60 28.25
CA LEU A 173 28.72 -4.09 29.63
C LEU A 173 28.90 -2.95 30.65
N HIS A 174 29.72 -1.95 30.35
CA HIS A 174 29.89 -0.77 31.19
C HIS A 174 28.57 -0.01 31.36
N TYR A 175 27.89 0.34 30.27
CA TYR A 175 26.60 1.04 30.32
C TYR A 175 25.47 0.17 30.89
N GLN A 176 25.45 -1.13 30.61
CA GLN A 176 24.49 -2.06 31.23
C GLN A 176 24.67 -2.16 32.76
N ASN A 177 25.91 -2.13 33.24
CA ASN A 177 26.21 -2.15 34.67
C ASN A 177 25.88 -0.81 35.36
N LEU A 178 26.05 0.32 34.67
CA LEU A 178 25.60 1.63 35.15
C LEU A 178 24.08 1.73 35.24
N ALA A 179 23.36 1.18 34.26
CA ALA A 179 21.90 1.08 34.26
C ALA A 179 21.38 0.23 35.44
N ARG A 180 21.98 -0.95 35.68
CA ARG A 180 21.62 -1.83 36.81
C ARG A 180 21.90 -1.24 38.19
N ARG A 181 22.83 -0.28 38.30
CA ARG A 181 23.20 0.38 39.56
C ARG A 181 22.36 1.64 39.86
N GLY A 182 21.36 1.95 39.05
CA GLY A 182 20.44 3.09 39.29
C GLY A 182 21.09 4.46 39.16
N GLN A 183 22.28 4.55 38.57
CA GLN A 183 23.05 5.80 38.38
C GLN A 183 23.25 6.18 36.89
N GLY A 184 22.66 5.43 35.96
CA GLY A 184 22.61 5.75 34.54
C GLY A 184 21.20 6.12 34.09
N ALA A 185 21.09 6.94 33.03
CA ALA A 185 19.86 7.38 32.37
C ALA A 185 19.07 6.22 31.70
N SER A 186 18.73 5.20 32.49
CA SER A 186 18.09 3.96 32.05
C SER A 186 16.98 3.53 33.01
N SER A 187 16.62 4.39 33.97
CA SER A 187 15.57 4.12 34.95
C SER A 187 14.16 4.29 34.40
N ASP A 188 13.97 4.83 33.19
CA ASP A 188 12.62 5.04 32.66
C ASP A 188 12.61 5.19 31.13
N ASN A 189 12.80 4.11 30.37
CA ASN A 189 12.60 4.08 28.91
C ASN A 189 13.24 5.28 28.14
N GLN A 190 14.30 5.87 28.72
CA GLN A 190 14.91 7.10 28.25
C GLN A 190 16.02 6.69 27.30
N ALA A 191 15.69 6.74 26.02
CA ALA A 191 16.65 6.55 24.94
C ALA A 191 17.90 7.39 25.19
N LEU A 192 19.07 6.73 25.19
CA LEU A 192 20.36 7.38 25.39
C LEU A 192 20.53 8.49 24.32
N PRO A 193 20.82 9.73 24.73
CA PRO A 193 21.06 10.80 23.77
C PRO A 193 22.35 10.51 23.02
N VAL A 194 22.31 10.64 21.70
CA VAL A 194 23.48 10.52 20.82
C VAL A 194 23.66 11.80 20.05
N GLU A 195 24.90 12.24 19.93
CA GLU A 195 25.27 13.37 19.08
C GLU A 195 25.95 12.82 17.82
N ILE A 196 25.53 13.31 16.66
CA ILE A 196 25.94 12.83 15.35
C ILE A 196 26.61 13.99 14.61
N GLY A 197 27.79 13.72 14.05
CA GLY A 197 28.56 14.65 13.23
C GLY A 197 28.80 14.01 11.87
N LEU A 198 28.46 14.72 10.80
CA LEU A 198 28.75 14.26 9.44
C LEU A 198 30.16 14.65 9.02
N VAL A 199 30.70 13.94 8.03
CA VAL A 199 32.00 14.29 7.44
C VAL A 199 31.92 15.70 6.83
N GLY A 200 32.72 16.62 7.38
CA GLY A 200 32.78 18.02 6.94
C GLY A 200 31.96 19.00 7.79
N GLU A 201 31.25 18.51 8.82
CA GLU A 201 30.64 19.37 9.84
C GLU A 201 31.60 19.60 11.01
N GLU A 202 31.48 20.76 11.66
CA GLU A 202 32.28 21.07 12.85
C GLU A 202 31.51 20.62 14.10
N GLY A 203 32.07 19.64 14.82
CA GLY A 203 31.44 19.05 16.01
C GLY A 203 30.33 18.04 15.69
N TYR A 204 29.32 17.96 16.56
CA TYR A 204 28.18 17.03 16.46
C TYR A 204 26.84 17.79 16.49
N PRO A 205 26.47 18.51 15.42
CA PRO A 205 25.31 19.40 15.41
C PRO A 205 23.96 18.65 15.41
N HIS A 206 23.94 17.36 15.05
CA HIS A 206 22.70 16.58 14.97
C HIS A 206 22.49 15.80 16.26
N GLN A 207 21.35 15.97 16.90
CA GLN A 207 20.99 15.23 18.11
C GLN A 207 19.98 14.12 17.77
N GLY A 208 20.28 12.91 18.25
CA GLY A 208 19.44 11.73 18.10
C GLY A 208 19.20 11.03 19.43
N LYS A 209 18.41 9.97 19.37
CA LYS A 209 18.11 9.09 20.48
C LYS A 209 18.33 7.66 20.03
N VAL A 210 18.88 6.80 20.89
CA VAL A 210 18.99 5.37 20.59
C VAL A 210 17.59 4.77 20.53
N ASP A 211 17.16 4.35 19.34
CA ASP A 211 15.85 3.74 19.10
C ASP A 211 15.83 2.27 19.55
N PHE A 212 16.83 1.49 19.14
CA PHE A 212 16.93 0.06 19.43
C PHE A 212 18.39 -0.40 19.53
N LEU A 213 18.64 -1.37 20.41
CA LEU A 213 19.90 -2.11 20.52
C LEU A 213 19.65 -3.52 20.00
N ASP A 214 20.29 -3.89 18.90
CA ASP A 214 20.21 -5.25 18.38
C ASP A 214 20.98 -6.22 19.29
N ASN A 215 20.45 -7.44 19.45
CA ASN A 215 21.04 -8.48 20.28
C ASN A 215 21.91 -9.47 19.49
N GLN A 216 22.04 -9.27 18.17
CA GLN A 216 22.89 -10.11 17.34
C GLN A 216 24.36 -9.71 17.48
N LEU A 217 25.14 -10.60 18.10
CA LEU A 217 26.59 -10.55 18.07
C LEU A 217 27.05 -11.00 16.68
N THR A 218 27.48 -10.07 15.82
CA THR A 218 28.12 -10.43 14.55
C THR A 218 29.47 -11.09 14.84
N PRO A 219 29.65 -12.40 14.58
CA PRO A 219 30.92 -13.07 14.81
C PRO A 219 31.80 -12.85 13.59
N SER A 220 32.36 -11.65 13.46
CA SER A 220 33.38 -11.36 12.45
C SER A 220 34.30 -10.23 12.91
N THR A 221 34.97 -10.46 14.04
CA THR A 221 36.27 -9.86 14.38
C THR A 221 37.01 -10.82 15.30
#